data_AF-A0A6V8PZB3-F1
#
_entry.id   AF-A0A6V8PZB3-F1
#
_cell.length_a   1.000
_cell.length_b   1.000
_cell.length_c   1.000
_cell.angle_alpha   90.00
_cell.angle_beta   90.00
_cell.angle_gamma   90.00
#
_symmetry.space_group_name_H-M   'P 1'
#
loop_
_entity.id
_entity.type
_entity.pdbx_description
1 polymer ?
#
loop_
_entity_poly.entity_id
_entity_poly.type
_entity_poly.pdbx_seq_one_letter_code
_entity_poly.pdbx_strand_id
1 'polypeptide(L)'
;MGLKTFDISLWEKAIEDEYKKREKERLKILQKSVKTLKTYFKGKGVRRVFLAGSILEEGRFYPFSDIDVVVDGLIEGYFKTLSELEELLERRSA
;
A
#
# COMPACT_ATOMS: atom_id res chain seq x y z
N MET A 1 -8.51 45.72 -18.83
CA MET A 1 -9.33 44.60 -18.32
C MET A 1 -8.54 43.93 -17.20
N GLY A 2 -8.93 44.14 -15.94
CA GLY A 2 -8.29 43.45 -14.82
C GLY A 2 -8.71 41.99 -14.80
N LEU A 3 -7.74 41.07 -14.80
CA LEU A 3 -8.00 39.65 -14.60
C LEU A 3 -8.61 39.47 -13.20
N LYS A 4 -9.83 38.93 -13.14
CA LYS A 4 -10.39 38.47 -11.86
C LYS A 4 -9.58 37.27 -11.40
N THR A 5 -8.83 37.43 -10.33
CA THR A 5 -8.16 36.33 -9.63
C THR A 5 -9.19 35.59 -8.78
N PHE A 6 -9.36 34.29 -9.01
CA PHE A 6 -10.18 33.42 -8.18
C PHE A 6 -9.39 32.97 -6.95
N ASP A 7 -10.01 32.99 -5.77
CA ASP A 7 -9.46 32.38 -4.58
C ASP A 7 -9.70 30.86 -4.64
N ILE A 8 -8.61 30.11 -4.73
CA ILE A 8 -8.60 28.63 -4.77
C ILE A 8 -8.03 28.02 -3.49
N SER A 9 -7.78 28.82 -2.45
CA SER A 9 -7.14 28.36 -1.20
C SER A 9 -7.86 27.18 -0.54
N LEU A 10 -9.19 27.16 -0.61
CA LEU A 10 -10.00 26.05 -0.10
C LEU A 10 -9.76 24.74 -0.88
N TRP A 11 -9.57 24.84 -2.20
CA TRP A 11 -9.27 23.69 -3.04
C TRP A 11 -7.87 23.16 -2.79
N GLU A 12 -6.88 24.05 -2.69
CA GLU A 12 -5.49 23.68 -2.37
C GLU A 12 -5.41 22.99 -1.02
N LYS A 13 -6.10 23.52 -0.01
CA LYS A 13 -6.18 22.91 1.32
C LYS A 13 -6.82 21.51 1.27
N ALA A 14 -7.91 21.33 0.51
CA ALA A 14 -8.55 20.04 0.39
C ALA A 14 -7.62 18.99 -0.24
N ILE A 15 -6.87 19.36 -1.28
CA ILE A 15 -5.87 18.49 -1.93
C ILE A 15 -4.75 18.12 -0.94
N GLU A 16 -4.25 19.09 -0.18
CA GLU A 16 -3.20 18.87 0.81
C GLU A 16 -3.67 17.95 1.96
N ASP A 17 -4.88 18.17 2.47
CA ASP A 17 -5.48 17.36 3.52
C ASP A 17 -5.70 15.91 3.05
N GLU A 18 -6.17 15.72 1.82
CA GLU A 18 -6.33 14.39 1.22
C GLU A 18 -4.99 13.69 1.03
N TYR A 19 -3.98 14.40 0.54
CA TYR A 19 -2.61 13.89 0.41
C TYR A 19 -2.05 13.41 1.75
N LYS A 20 -2.12 14.25 2.79
CA LYS A 20 -1.64 13.91 4.13
C LYS A 20 -2.37 12.71 4.71
N LYS A 21 -3.69 12.63 4.52
CA LYS A 21 -4.50 11.49 4.95
C LYS A 21 -4.04 10.20 4.26
N ARG A 22 -3.83 10.26 2.94
CA ARG A 22 -3.40 9.11 2.13
C ARG A 22 -2.01 8.64 2.53
N GLU A 23 -1.06 9.55 2.72
CA GLU A 23 0.29 9.17 3.14
C GLU A 23 0.36 8.57 4.54
N LYS A 24 -0.43 9.12 5.47
CA LYS A 24 -0.57 8.52 6.80
C LYS A 24 -1.09 7.07 6.72
N GLU A 25 -2.07 6.82 5.87
CA GLU A 25 -2.63 5.48 5.68
C GLU A 25 -1.64 4.56 4.94
N ARG A 26 -0.92 5.04 3.92
CA ARG A 26 0.15 4.29 3.23
C ARG A 26 1.20 3.79 4.21
N LEU A 27 1.72 4.67 5.08
CA LEU A 27 2.74 4.30 6.07
C LEU A 27 2.22 3.26 7.07
N LYS A 28 0.97 3.41 7.51
CA LYS A 28 0.32 2.45 8.41
C LYS A 28 0.16 1.07 7.74
N ILE A 29 -0.30 1.05 6.50
CA ILE A 29 -0.46 -0.20 5.73
C ILE A 29 0.91 -0.82 5.47
N LEU A 30 1.90 -0.06 5.05
CA LEU A 30 3.27 -0.54 4.84
C LEU A 30 3.82 -1.23 6.10
N GLN A 31 3.70 -0.59 7.27
CA GLN A 31 4.12 -1.18 8.54
C GLN A 31 3.34 -2.46 8.88
N LYS A 32 2.02 -2.48 8.65
CA LYS A 32 1.19 -3.67 8.87
C LYS A 32 1.62 -4.80 7.93
N SER A 33 1.77 -4.55 6.63
CA SER A 33 2.17 -5.53 5.62
C SER A 33 3.52 -6.14 5.94
N VAL A 34 4.51 -5.35 6.34
CA VAL A 34 5.82 -5.87 6.78
C VAL A 34 5.66 -6.84 7.95
N LYS A 35 4.85 -6.52 8.96
CA LYS A 35 4.61 -7.40 10.12
C LYS A 35 3.87 -8.67 9.71
N THR A 36 2.82 -8.54 8.91
CA THR A 36 2.02 -9.67 8.41
C THR A 36 2.88 -10.64 7.61
N LEU A 37 3.65 -10.14 6.64
CA LEU A 37 4.52 -10.95 5.78
C LEU A 37 5.62 -11.65 6.58
N LYS A 38 6.26 -10.95 7.53
CA LYS A 38 7.27 -11.56 8.41
C LYS A 38 6.69 -12.73 9.22
N THR A 39 5.49 -12.56 9.76
CA THR A 39 4.81 -13.61 10.53
C THR A 39 4.39 -14.77 9.63
N TYR A 40 3.77 -14.46 8.49
CA TYR A 40 3.23 -15.46 7.57
C TYR A 40 4.32 -16.35 6.94
N PHE A 41 5.44 -15.75 6.52
CA PHE A 41 6.56 -16.51 5.95
C PHE A 41 7.53 -17.06 7.01
N LYS A 42 7.29 -16.83 8.30
CA LYS A 42 8.12 -17.38 9.37
C LYS A 42 8.10 -18.91 9.31
N GLY A 43 9.28 -19.51 9.09
CA GLY A 43 9.42 -20.96 8.99
C GLY A 43 8.94 -21.55 7.65
N LYS A 44 8.45 -20.74 6.71
CA LYS A 44 8.27 -21.17 5.32
C LYS A 44 9.63 -21.22 4.64
N GLY A 45 9.90 -22.25 3.84
CA GLY A 45 11.17 -22.46 3.14
C GLY A 45 11.43 -21.49 1.98
N VAL A 46 11.05 -20.23 2.12
CA VAL A 46 11.30 -19.18 1.12
C VAL A 46 12.65 -18.53 1.39
N ARG A 47 13.35 -18.11 0.33
CA ARG A 47 14.65 -17.44 0.45
C ARG A 47 14.49 -15.99 0.89
N ARG A 48 13.63 -15.24 0.19
CA ARG A 48 13.44 -13.80 0.40
C ARG A 48 12.02 -13.40 0.08
N VAL A 49 11.54 -12.36 0.75
CA VAL A 49 10.23 -11.74 0.52
C VAL A 49 10.43 -10.24 0.47
N PHE A 50 9.91 -9.60 -0.57
CA PHE A 50 9.99 -8.16 -0.78
C PHE A 50 8.60 -7.57 -0.94
N LEU A 51 8.41 -6.38 -0.40
CA LEU A 51 7.34 -5.49 -0.86
C LEU A 51 7.85 -4.76 -2.10
N ALA A 52 6.95 -4.50 -3.04
CA ALA A 52 7.24 -3.77 -4.27
C ALA A 52 6.12 -2.78 -4.59
N GLY A 53 6.31 -2.02 -5.67
CA GLY A 53 5.27 -1.17 -6.24
C GLY A 53 4.93 0.06 -5.40
N SER A 54 3.72 0.55 -5.61
CA SER A 54 3.29 1.90 -5.19
C SER A 54 3.33 2.14 -3.68
N ILE A 55 3.23 1.10 -2.85
CA ILE A 55 3.26 1.21 -1.39
C ILE A 55 4.59 1.78 -0.86
N LEU A 56 5.68 1.61 -1.62
CA LEU A 56 7.00 2.10 -1.25
C LEU A 56 7.22 3.57 -1.63
N GLU A 57 6.37 4.14 -2.49
CA GLU A 57 6.55 5.47 -3.05
C GLU A 57 5.56 6.46 -2.45
N GLU A 58 6.07 7.54 -1.86
CA GLU A 58 5.26 8.64 -1.36
C GLU A 58 4.40 9.25 -2.46
N GLY A 59 3.13 9.49 -2.17
CA GLY A 59 2.15 10.07 -3.07
C GLY A 59 1.53 9.09 -4.06
N ARG A 60 2.04 7.85 -4.20
CA ARG A 60 1.60 6.91 -5.24
C ARG A 60 0.67 5.79 -4.78
N PHE A 61 0.42 5.64 -3.47
CA PHE A 61 -0.44 4.59 -2.94
C PHE A 61 -1.86 5.09 -2.68
N TYR A 62 -2.78 4.73 -3.57
CA TYR A 62 -4.18 5.15 -3.55
C TYR A 62 -5.09 4.14 -2.83
N PRO A 63 -6.34 4.48 -2.51
CA PRO A 63 -7.29 3.56 -1.88
C PRO A 63 -7.50 2.25 -2.67
N PHE A 64 -7.44 2.33 -4.00
CA PHE A 64 -7.57 1.20 -4.91
C PHE A 64 -6.23 0.52 -5.25
N SER A 65 -5.11 0.99 -4.69
CA SER A 65 -3.81 0.39 -4.96
C SER A 65 -3.66 -0.96 -4.24
N ASP A 66 -3.13 -1.93 -4.97
CA ASP A 66 -2.78 -3.25 -4.47
C ASP A 66 -1.46 -3.23 -3.69
N ILE A 67 -1.17 -4.34 -3.00
CA ILE A 67 0.08 -4.55 -2.27
C ILE A 67 0.88 -5.61 -3.01
N ASP A 68 1.91 -5.18 -3.72
CA ASP A 68 2.75 -6.08 -4.49
C ASP A 68 3.77 -6.80 -3.59
N VAL A 69 3.77 -8.13 -3.64
CA VAL A 69 4.69 -8.98 -2.88
C VAL A 69 5.47 -9.87 -3.83
N VAL A 70 6.79 -9.79 -3.75
CA VAL A 70 7.70 -10.67 -4.49
C VAL A 70 8.26 -11.72 -3.54
N VAL A 71 8.09 -13.00 -3.89
CA VAL A 71 8.56 -14.14 -3.08
C VAL A 71 9.59 -14.93 -3.89
N ASP A 72 10.80 -15.02 -3.35
CA ASP A 72 11.90 -15.79 -3.93
C ASP A 72 12.01 -17.15 -3.24
N GLY A 73 12.05 -18.23 -4.02
CA GLY A 73 12.21 -19.59 -3.50
C GLY A 73 10.92 -20.27 -3.03
N LEU A 74 9.75 -19.81 -3.50
CA LEU A 74 8.49 -20.55 -3.31
C LEU A 74 8.45 -21.73 -4.29
N ILE A 75 8.71 -22.93 -3.80
CA ILE A 75 8.81 -24.15 -4.63
C ILE A 75 7.41 -24.75 -4.88
N GLU A 76 6.54 -24.73 -3.87
CA GLU A 76 5.19 -25.31 -3.93
C GLU A 76 4.16 -24.42 -3.23
N GLY A 77 2.87 -24.68 -3.50
CA GLY A 77 1.78 -24.00 -2.82
C GLY A 77 1.56 -22.56 -3.28
N TYR A 78 1.90 -22.24 -4.54
CA TYR A 78 1.70 -20.90 -5.12
C TYR A 78 0.26 -20.39 -4.94
N PHE A 79 -0.74 -21.13 -5.42
CA PHE A 79 -2.14 -20.70 -5.33
C PHE A 79 -2.63 -20.58 -3.90
N LYS A 80 -2.26 -21.53 -3.03
CA LYS A 80 -2.56 -21.44 -1.60
C LYS A 80 -1.95 -20.19 -0.97
N THR A 81 -0.69 -19.91 -1.30
CA THR A 81 0.03 -18.73 -0.80
C THR A 81 -0.60 -17.44 -1.31
N LEU A 82 -0.98 -17.40 -2.58
CA LEU A 82 -1.68 -16.25 -3.18
C LEU A 82 -3.00 -15.99 -2.47
N SER A 83 -3.88 -16.98 -2.34
CA SER A 83 -5.19 -16.82 -1.69
C SER A 83 -5.06 -16.43 -0.22
N GLU A 84 -4.12 -17.03 0.52
CA GLU A 84 -3.88 -16.65 1.92
C GLU A 84 -3.34 -15.22 2.05
N LEU A 85 -2.48 -14.77 1.13
CA LEU A 85 -1.96 -13.40 1.13
C LEU A 85 -3.03 -12.38 0.74
N GLU A 86 -3.92 -12.69 -0.19
CA GLU A 86 -5.07 -11.83 -0.54
C GLU A 86 -5.93 -11.55 0.69
N GLU A 87 -6.25 -12.57 1.49
CA GLU A 87 -7.03 -12.41 2.71
C GLU A 87 -6.25 -11.65 3.80
N LEU A 88 -4.97 -11.98 4.01
CA LEU A 88 -4.16 -11.38 5.08
C LEU A 88 -3.79 -9.91 4.81
N LEU A 89 -3.66 -9.54 3.53
CA LEU A 89 -3.32 -8.20 3.08
C LEU A 89 -4.54 -7.40 2.62
N GLU A 90 -5.74 -8.00 2.68
CA GLU A 90 -6.98 -7.37 2.25
C GLU A 90 -7.17 -6.01 2.93
N ARG A 91 -7.47 -5.02 2.08
CA ARG A 91 -7.85 -3.69 2.51
C ARG A 91 -9.38 -3.66 2.52
N ARG A 92 -10.01 -3.90 3.68
CA ARG A 92 -11.44 -3.59 3.81
C ARG A 92 -11.61 -2.09 3.64
N SER A 93 -12.12 -1.70 2.48
CA SER A 93 -12.67 -0.38 2.23
C SER A 93 -13.85 -0.22 3.19
N ALA A 94 -13.69 0.63 4.20
CA ALA A 94 -14.81 1.08 5.03
C ALA A 94 -15.72 2.00 4.23
#